data_AF-L0A3X5-F1
#
_entry.id   AF-L0A3X5-F1
#
_cell.length_a   1.000
_cell.length_b   1.000
_cell.length_c   1.000
_cell.angle_alpha   90.00
_cell.angle_beta   90.00
_cell.angle_gamma   90.00
#
_symmetry.space_group_name_H-M   'P 1'
#
loop_
_entity.id
_entity.type
_entity.pdbx_description
1 polymer ?
#
loop_
_entity_poly.entity_id
_entity_poly.type
_entity_poly.pdbx_seq_one_letter_code
_entity_poly.pdbx_strand_id
1 'polypeptide(L)'
;MTSTATAIGEIIRGAAEIEHLLVTHRQASGKGLHEKASTAQPPLADDTLKKIRFIASVRNKSAHDPQYVPDDLPGYLRAVQEVRLALEPPQPVEAPENQKPARLKMRPEAAARRSSSPERPASGDRPEASGPTLHRRPAPVHPARVRSAARARQPARHASLVLLIFPLTVLAALWFGVNVAGATSSLWTGVAAGMTALAGFFVLYAVAPGIALLSGGLAGGWVAWRAWALLSALLT
;
A
#
# COMPACT_ATOMS: atom_id res chain seq x y z
N MET A 1 29.28 -9.21 2.96
CA MET A 1 28.65 -8.37 1.93
C MET A 1 27.36 -9.06 1.51
N THR A 2 26.21 -8.43 1.72
CA THR A 2 24.91 -8.98 1.31
C THR A 2 24.86 -9.00 -0.22
N SER A 3 24.42 -10.11 -0.83
CA SER A 3 24.26 -10.17 -2.28
C SER A 3 23.20 -9.15 -2.74
N THR A 4 23.40 -8.51 -3.88
CA THR A 4 22.44 -7.57 -4.50
C THR A 4 21.04 -8.17 -4.59
N ALA A 5 20.95 -9.44 -4.98
CA ALA A 5 19.67 -10.15 -5.07
C ALA A 5 18.99 -10.30 -3.70
N THR A 6 19.78 -10.57 -2.64
CA THR A 6 19.29 -10.66 -1.27
C THR A 6 18.79 -9.30 -0.78
N ALA A 7 19.56 -8.23 -1.01
CA ALA A 7 19.19 -6.87 -0.62
C ALA A 7 17.87 -6.41 -1.29
N ILE A 8 17.71 -6.68 -2.58
CA ILE A 8 16.45 -6.37 -3.30
C ILE A 8 15.29 -7.18 -2.73
N GLY A 9 15.51 -8.46 -2.40
CA GLY A 9 14.52 -9.29 -1.73
C GLY A 9 14.07 -8.73 -0.39
N GLU A 10 14.99 -8.21 0.43
CA GLU A 10 14.69 -7.56 1.71
C GLU A 10 13.86 -6.28 1.53
N ILE A 11 14.19 -5.46 0.52
CA ILE A 11 13.44 -4.24 0.19
C ILE A 11 12.00 -4.57 -0.20
N ILE A 12 11.81 -5.52 -1.11
CA ILE A 12 10.47 -5.87 -1.59
C ILE A 12 9.64 -6.47 -0.44
N ARG A 13 10.24 -7.34 0.37
CA ARG A 13 9.57 -7.96 1.52
C ARG A 13 9.18 -6.92 2.58
N GLY A 14 10.09 -6.02 2.95
CA GLY A 14 9.80 -4.98 3.94
C GLY A 14 8.65 -4.08 3.51
N ALA A 15 8.64 -3.64 2.24
CA ALA A 15 7.53 -2.85 1.71
C ALA A 15 6.19 -3.63 1.70
N ALA A 16 6.21 -4.91 1.33
CA ALA A 16 5.02 -5.75 1.33
C ALA A 16 4.45 -5.98 2.74
N GLU A 17 5.32 -6.09 3.76
CA GLU A 17 4.91 -6.18 5.17
C GLU A 17 4.18 -4.91 5.62
N ILE A 18 4.72 -3.72 5.31
CA ILE A 18 4.04 -2.46 5.61
C ILE A 18 2.70 -2.36 4.88
N GLU A 19 2.65 -2.80 3.62
CA GLU A 19 1.42 -2.83 2.84
C GLU A 19 0.34 -3.68 3.49
N HIS A 20 0.72 -4.86 4.00
CA HIS A 20 -0.17 -5.74 4.74
C HIS A 20 -0.66 -5.09 6.04
N LEU A 21 0.23 -4.50 6.84
CA LEU A 21 -0.14 -3.84 8.10
C LEU A 21 -1.11 -2.66 7.89
N LEU A 22 -0.91 -1.87 6.82
CA LEU A 22 -1.82 -0.79 6.47
C LEU A 22 -3.23 -1.30 6.17
N VAL A 23 -3.35 -2.40 5.42
CA VAL A 23 -4.66 -2.99 5.09
C VAL A 23 -5.30 -3.59 6.35
N THR A 24 -4.55 -4.40 7.10
CA THR A 24 -5.08 -5.20 8.21
C THR A 24 -5.39 -4.38 9.44
N HIS A 25 -4.54 -3.41 9.80
CA HIS A 25 -4.70 -2.65 11.05
C HIS A 25 -5.19 -1.23 10.87
N ARG A 26 -5.10 -0.68 9.64
CA ARG A 26 -5.48 0.71 9.35
C ARG A 26 -6.56 0.84 8.28
N GLN A 27 -7.21 -0.27 7.89
CA GLN A 27 -8.30 -0.28 6.89
C GLN A 27 -7.93 0.46 5.58
N ALA A 28 -6.65 0.48 5.24
CA ALA A 28 -6.15 1.21 4.08
C ALA A 28 -6.58 0.53 2.77
N SER A 29 -6.80 1.33 1.73
CA SER A 29 -7.15 0.87 0.38
C SER A 29 -6.35 1.60 -0.69
N GLY A 30 -6.16 0.97 -1.85
CA GLY A 30 -5.39 1.53 -2.96
C GLY A 30 -4.53 0.48 -3.67
N LYS A 31 -3.96 0.85 -4.81
CA LYS A 31 -3.17 -0.05 -5.66
C LYS A 31 -1.71 -0.17 -5.23
N GLY A 32 -1.22 0.77 -4.42
CA GLY A 32 0.16 0.77 -3.98
C GLY A 32 0.35 1.45 -2.64
N LEU A 33 1.57 1.35 -2.11
CA LEU A 33 1.92 1.79 -0.76
C LEU A 33 1.62 3.27 -0.50
N HIS A 34 1.86 4.14 -1.50
CA HIS A 34 1.52 5.57 -1.42
C HIS A 34 0.01 5.84 -1.26
N GLU A 35 -0.81 5.14 -2.05
CA GLU A 35 -2.27 5.30 -2.02
C GLU A 35 -2.81 4.76 -0.70
N LYS A 36 -2.37 3.57 -0.29
CA LYS A 36 -2.76 2.94 0.98
C LYS A 36 -2.39 3.80 2.19
N ALA A 37 -1.20 4.39 2.21
CA ALA A 37 -0.80 5.28 3.29
C ALA A 37 -1.72 6.50 3.43
N SER A 38 -2.25 7.01 2.31
CA SER A 38 -3.10 8.21 2.28
C SER A 38 -4.56 7.91 2.65
N THR A 39 -5.01 6.66 2.57
CA THR A 39 -6.38 6.23 2.90
C THR A 39 -6.50 5.54 4.26
N ALA A 40 -5.38 5.38 4.97
CA ALA A 40 -5.32 4.75 6.28
C ALA A 40 -6.18 5.48 7.34
N GLN A 41 -6.85 4.69 8.18
CA GLN A 41 -7.72 5.15 9.27
C GLN A 41 -7.32 4.49 10.60
N PRO A 42 -7.17 5.27 11.68
CA PRO A 42 -7.13 6.74 11.71
C PRO A 42 -5.94 7.31 10.89
N PRO A 43 -5.95 8.61 10.55
CA PRO A 43 -4.87 9.24 9.81
C PRO A 43 -3.52 9.01 10.50
N LEU A 44 -2.51 8.66 9.69
CA LEU A 44 -1.16 8.40 10.18
C LEU A 44 -0.46 9.71 10.54
N ALA A 45 0.46 9.65 11.51
CA ALA A 45 1.33 10.78 11.83
C ALA A 45 2.17 11.18 10.61
N ASP A 46 2.43 12.48 10.46
CA ASP A 46 3.18 13.03 9.31
C ASP A 46 4.56 12.40 9.14
N ASP A 47 5.24 12.06 10.25
CA ASP A 47 6.53 11.39 10.23
C ASP A 47 6.43 9.97 9.64
N THR A 48 5.44 9.19 10.08
CA THR A 48 5.15 7.85 9.55
C THR A 48 4.80 7.91 8.06
N LEU A 49 4.00 8.90 7.64
CA LEU A 49 3.67 9.09 6.22
C LEU A 49 4.91 9.39 5.37
N LYS A 50 5.82 10.24 5.85
CA LYS A 50 7.08 10.53 5.15
C LYS A 50 7.93 9.27 4.98
N LYS A 51 8.04 8.45 6.04
CA LYS A 51 8.78 7.18 6.00
C LYS A 51 8.15 6.18 5.04
N ILE A 52 6.82 6.04 5.03
CA ILE A 52 6.13 5.17 4.06
C ILE A 52 6.39 5.63 2.61
N ARG A 53 6.37 6.95 2.35
CA ARG A 53 6.68 7.50 1.02
C ARG A 53 8.12 7.23 0.58
N PHE A 54 9.05 7.36 1.52
CA PHE A 54 10.44 6.97 1.29
C PHE A 54 10.56 5.47 0.95
N ILE A 55 9.94 4.59 1.75
CA ILE A 55 9.92 3.14 1.51
C ILE A 55 9.35 2.80 0.13
N ALA A 56 8.23 3.42 -0.25
CA ALA A 56 7.59 3.23 -1.54
C ALA A 56 8.52 3.63 -2.70
N SER A 57 9.25 4.74 -2.55
CA SER A 57 10.17 5.25 -3.57
C SER A 57 11.35 4.28 -3.78
N VAL A 58 11.94 3.80 -2.68
CA VAL A 58 13.05 2.81 -2.73
C VAL A 58 12.57 1.49 -3.33
N ARG A 59 11.40 0.98 -2.92
CA ARG A 59 10.83 -0.26 -3.47
C ARG A 59 10.51 -0.12 -4.96
N ASN A 60 9.92 0.99 -5.39
CA ASN A 60 9.61 1.20 -6.81
C ASN A 60 10.87 1.19 -7.66
N LYS A 61 11.92 1.86 -7.21
CA LYS A 61 13.19 1.86 -7.95
C LYS A 61 13.81 0.45 -8.00
N SER A 62 13.86 -0.26 -6.88
CA SER A 62 14.40 -1.63 -6.79
C SER A 62 13.59 -2.66 -7.59
N ALA A 63 12.28 -2.46 -7.74
CA ALA A 63 11.42 -3.35 -8.51
C ALA A 63 11.57 -3.16 -10.03
N HIS A 64 12.00 -1.97 -10.48
CA HIS A 64 12.20 -1.67 -11.90
C HIS A 64 13.65 -1.81 -12.35
N ASP A 65 14.60 -1.71 -11.43
CA ASP A 65 16.03 -1.86 -11.69
C ASP A 65 16.59 -3.00 -10.83
N PRO A 66 16.89 -4.18 -11.42
CA PRO A 66 17.39 -5.35 -10.69
C PRO A 66 18.83 -5.18 -10.18
N GLN A 67 19.51 -4.08 -10.51
CA GLN A 67 20.84 -3.76 -9.99
C GLN A 67 20.79 -2.64 -8.95
N TYR A 68 19.64 -2.01 -8.74
CA TYR A 68 19.50 -0.93 -7.78
C TYR A 68 19.42 -1.46 -6.35
N VAL A 69 20.38 -1.05 -5.53
CA VAL A 69 20.38 -1.18 -4.08
C VAL A 69 20.65 0.21 -3.50
N PRO A 70 19.86 0.69 -2.52
CA PRO A 70 20.13 1.96 -1.87
C PRO A 70 21.48 1.91 -1.13
N ASP A 71 22.22 3.02 -1.18
CA ASP A 71 23.52 3.15 -0.52
C ASP A 71 23.44 2.86 0.99
N ASP A 72 22.34 3.27 1.63
CA ASP A 72 22.03 3.00 3.04
C ASP A 72 20.87 1.99 3.19
N LEU A 73 21.15 0.73 2.87
CA LEU A 73 20.22 -0.37 3.15
C LEU A 73 19.86 -0.48 4.65
N PRO A 74 20.80 -0.34 5.61
CA PRO A 74 20.44 -0.32 7.04
C PRO A 74 19.47 0.79 7.42
N GLY A 75 19.61 2.00 6.86
CA GLY A 75 18.67 3.10 7.06
C GLY A 75 17.28 2.78 6.51
N TYR A 76 17.20 2.15 5.34
CA TYR A 76 15.93 1.65 4.80
C TYR A 76 15.26 0.64 5.74
N LEU A 77 16.01 -0.36 6.23
CA LEU A 77 15.46 -1.39 7.12
C LEU A 77 15.01 -0.80 8.46
N ARG A 78 15.73 0.18 9.00
CA ARG A 78 15.30 0.94 10.18
C ARG A 78 13.99 1.68 9.94
N ALA A 79 13.84 2.35 8.80
CA ALA A 79 12.59 3.03 8.45
C ALA A 79 11.42 2.05 8.35
N VAL A 80 11.63 0.85 7.77
CA VAL A 80 10.62 -0.22 7.76
C VAL A 80 10.25 -0.63 9.18
N GLN A 81 11.24 -0.86 10.04
CA GLN A 81 10.99 -1.27 11.43
C GLN A 81 10.21 -0.21 12.23
N GLU A 82 10.57 1.06 12.09
CA GLU A 82 9.88 2.16 12.77
C GLU A 82 8.43 2.30 12.31
N VAL A 83 8.18 2.18 11.00
CA VAL A 83 6.82 2.19 10.46
C VAL A 83 6.05 0.97 10.95
N ARG A 84 6.66 -0.21 10.97
CA ARG A 84 6.03 -1.43 11.48
C ARG A 84 5.54 -1.26 12.91
N LEU A 85 6.42 -0.81 13.81
CA LEU A 85 6.08 -0.57 15.21
C LEU A 85 4.98 0.49 15.37
N ALA A 86 4.95 1.50 14.50
CA ALA A 86 3.89 2.51 14.51
C ALA A 86 2.54 1.99 13.98
N LEU A 87 2.54 0.93 13.16
CA LEU A 87 1.33 0.35 12.57
C LEU A 87 0.78 -0.84 13.37
N GLU A 88 1.61 -1.53 14.15
CA GLU A 88 1.18 -2.62 15.01
C GLU A 88 0.12 -2.15 16.02
N PRO A 89 -0.91 -2.96 16.26
CA PRO A 89 -1.85 -2.69 17.34
C PRO A 89 -1.09 -2.72 18.68
N PRO A 90 -1.49 -1.91 19.67
CA PRO A 90 -0.95 -2.05 21.02
C PRO A 90 -1.16 -3.50 21.45
N GLN A 91 -0.06 -4.19 21.76
CA GLN A 91 -0.14 -5.52 22.37
C GLN A 91 -1.06 -5.39 23.59
N PRO A 92 -2.02 -6.32 23.80
CA PRO A 92 -2.74 -6.36 25.06
C PRO A 92 -1.67 -6.48 26.12
N VAL A 93 -1.45 -5.40 26.88
CA VAL A 93 -0.63 -5.46 28.07
C VAL A 93 -1.40 -6.45 28.93
N GLU A 94 -0.92 -7.69 29.02
CA GLU A 94 -1.50 -8.69 29.91
C GLU A 94 -1.60 -8.00 31.26
N ALA A 95 -2.83 -7.63 31.65
CA ALA A 95 -3.08 -6.94 32.90
C ALA A 95 -2.40 -7.79 33.96
N PRO A 96 -1.50 -7.23 34.79
CA PRO A 96 -0.60 -8.02 35.64
C PRO A 96 -1.44 -9.05 36.37
N GLU A 97 -1.32 -10.31 35.94
CA GLU A 97 -2.13 -11.41 36.40
C GLU A 97 -1.76 -11.60 37.86
N ASN A 98 -2.60 -11.01 38.71
CA ASN A 98 -2.79 -11.37 40.09
C ASN A 98 -1.49 -11.78 40.81
N GLN A 99 -0.54 -10.84 40.92
CA GLN A 99 0.42 -10.91 42.02
C GLN A 99 -0.39 -10.77 43.30
N LYS A 100 -0.90 -11.92 43.76
CA LYS A 100 -1.53 -12.14 45.06
C LYS A 100 -0.75 -11.28 46.03
N PRO A 101 -1.36 -10.24 46.64
CA PRO A 101 -0.62 -9.27 47.44
C PRO A 101 0.20 -10.09 48.41
N ALA A 102 1.51 -10.06 48.22
CA ALA A 102 2.44 -10.78 49.05
C ALA A 102 2.11 -10.30 50.44
N ARG A 103 1.45 -11.19 51.20
CA ARG A 103 0.84 -10.91 52.49
C ARG A 103 1.90 -10.17 53.27
N LEU A 104 1.72 -8.85 53.37
CA LEU A 104 2.61 -7.96 54.08
C LEU A 104 2.59 -8.51 55.49
N LYS A 105 3.58 -9.34 55.82
CA LYS A 105 3.80 -9.82 57.17
C LYS A 105 4.12 -8.55 57.93
N MET A 106 3.08 -7.99 58.54
CA MET A 106 3.18 -6.97 59.57
C MET A 106 4.23 -7.48 60.55
N ARG A 107 5.42 -6.91 60.45
CA ARG A 107 6.40 -6.91 61.52
C ARG A 107 6.10 -5.63 62.30
N PRO A 108 5.54 -5.71 63.52
CA PRO A 108 5.41 -4.54 64.36
C PRO A 108 6.78 -4.31 64.98
N GLU A 109 7.57 -3.39 64.43
CA GLU A 109 8.81 -3.01 65.10
C GLU A 109 9.13 -1.53 64.89
N ALA A 110 8.95 -0.80 66.00
CA ALA A 110 9.62 0.43 66.37
C ALA A 110 9.40 1.64 65.44
N ALA A 111 8.54 2.61 65.76
CA ALA A 111 8.61 3.44 66.96
C ALA A 111 10.05 3.76 67.40
N ALA A 112 10.80 4.50 66.58
CA ALA A 112 11.77 5.51 67.02
C ALA A 112 12.58 6.07 65.86
N ARG A 113 12.41 7.37 65.59
CA ARG A 113 13.40 8.39 65.20
C ARG A 113 12.68 9.45 64.34
N ARG A 114 12.20 10.53 64.98
CA ARG A 114 12.95 11.78 65.20
C ARG A 114 13.30 12.43 63.86
N SER A 115 12.48 13.37 63.40
CA SER A 115 12.74 14.81 63.57
C SER A 115 14.01 15.27 62.86
N SER A 116 13.86 15.81 61.65
CA SER A 116 14.72 16.89 61.13
C SER A 116 14.11 17.41 59.83
N SER A 117 13.32 18.48 59.98
CA SER A 117 13.30 19.57 58.99
C SER A 117 14.71 20.17 58.95
N PRO A 118 15.22 20.57 57.78
CA PRO A 118 15.44 22.00 57.62
C PRO A 118 15.27 22.56 56.19
N GLU A 119 14.80 23.81 56.19
CA GLU A 119 15.28 24.96 55.41
C GLU A 119 15.21 24.99 53.87
N ARG A 120 14.32 25.89 53.41
CA ARG A 120 14.51 26.76 52.25
C ARG A 120 15.79 27.61 52.37
N PRO A 121 16.41 27.94 51.23
CA PRO A 121 16.87 29.31 50.96
C PRO A 121 16.12 29.87 49.74
N ALA A 122 15.47 31.03 49.86
CA ALA A 122 16.03 32.36 49.59
C ALA A 122 16.44 32.49 48.10
N SER A 123 15.57 32.99 47.22
CA SER A 123 15.46 34.41 46.85
C SER A 123 16.81 35.00 46.43
N GLY A 124 17.09 34.95 45.13
CA GLY A 124 18.17 35.68 44.47
C GLY A 124 17.58 36.60 43.41
N ASP A 125 17.79 37.89 43.63
CA ASP A 125 17.42 39.02 42.79
C ASP A 125 18.09 39.03 41.40
N ARG A 126 17.31 39.48 40.39
CA ARG A 126 17.57 40.45 39.28
C ARG A 126 19.02 40.62 38.71
N PRO A 127 19.20 41.00 37.41
CA PRO A 127 18.40 42.02 36.72
C PRO A 127 18.08 41.82 35.23
N GLU A 128 17.16 42.68 34.77
CA GLU A 128 16.92 43.06 33.39
C GLU A 128 18.22 43.43 32.65
N ALA A 129 18.33 42.98 31.41
CA ALA A 129 19.15 43.65 30.39
C ALA A 129 18.48 43.49 29.02
N SER A 130 17.71 44.52 28.67
CA SER A 130 17.80 45.28 27.43
C SER A 130 18.20 44.55 26.14
N GLY A 131 17.29 44.57 25.14
CA GLY A 131 17.71 44.75 23.75
C GLY A 131 16.95 43.93 22.68
N PRO A 132 16.09 44.58 21.86
CA PRO A 132 15.50 43.96 20.69
C PRO A 132 16.43 44.16 19.47
N THR A 133 17.25 43.18 19.13
CA THR A 133 17.98 43.21 17.85
C THR A 133 17.14 42.53 16.78
N LEU A 134 16.23 43.31 16.19
CA LEU A 134 15.56 43.02 14.93
C LEU A 134 16.62 42.89 13.82
N HIS A 135 17.20 41.70 13.65
CA HIS A 135 17.96 41.40 12.45
C HIS A 135 16.95 41.18 11.31
N ARG A 136 16.67 42.29 10.63
CA ARG A 136 15.93 42.40 9.38
C ARG A 136 16.57 41.44 8.36
N ARG A 137 16.01 40.24 8.23
CA ARG A 137 16.39 39.30 7.17
C ARG A 137 15.80 39.84 5.85
N PRO A 138 16.61 40.11 4.82
CA PRO A 138 16.10 40.57 3.54
C PRO A 138 15.18 39.51 2.95
N ALA A 139 14.04 39.98 2.43
CA ALA A 139 13.07 39.15 1.73
C ALA A 139 13.76 38.37 0.60
N PRO A 140 13.49 37.07 0.41
CA PRO A 140 13.86 36.41 -0.82
C PRO A 140 13.08 37.08 -1.96
N VAL A 141 13.85 37.74 -2.83
CA VAL A 141 13.43 38.22 -4.14
C VAL A 141 12.73 37.08 -4.85
N HIS A 142 11.43 37.25 -5.11
CA HIS A 142 10.65 36.39 -5.99
C HIS A 142 11.29 36.47 -7.39
N PRO A 143 11.94 35.41 -7.91
CA PRO A 143 12.20 35.39 -9.33
C PRO A 143 10.85 35.32 -10.04
N ALA A 144 10.72 36.23 -11.00
CA ALA A 144 9.57 36.40 -11.83
C ALA A 144 9.07 35.06 -12.37
N ARG A 145 7.75 34.97 -12.31
CA ARG A 145 6.86 34.06 -13.03
C ARG A 145 7.29 33.88 -14.49
N VAL A 146 8.18 32.93 -14.77
CA VAL A 146 8.38 32.41 -16.13
C VAL A 146 7.25 31.42 -16.37
N ARG A 147 6.18 31.94 -16.99
CA ARG A 147 5.21 31.16 -17.74
C ARG A 147 5.92 30.55 -18.94
N SER A 148 6.35 29.30 -18.82
CA SER A 148 6.57 28.39 -19.94
C SER A 148 5.52 27.28 -19.77
N ALA A 149 4.35 27.38 -20.39
CA ALA A 149 4.12 26.99 -21.78
C ALA A 149 4.80 25.65 -22.11
N ALA A 150 3.98 24.70 -22.59
CA ALA A 150 4.32 23.32 -22.96
C ALA A 150 4.30 22.26 -21.85
N ARG A 151 3.17 22.11 -21.13
CA ARG A 151 2.80 20.78 -20.64
C ARG A 151 2.23 19.99 -21.82
N ALA A 152 3.13 19.37 -22.57
CA ALA A 152 2.79 18.37 -23.57
C ALA A 152 1.80 17.37 -22.95
N ARG A 153 0.66 17.18 -23.61
CA ARG A 153 -0.31 16.13 -23.30
C ARG A 153 0.47 14.81 -23.35
N GLN A 154 0.69 14.17 -22.21
CA GLN A 154 1.13 12.78 -22.18
C GLN A 154 0.01 11.95 -22.83
N PRO A 155 0.26 11.27 -23.97
CA PRO A 155 -0.72 10.32 -24.48
C PRO A 155 -0.83 9.15 -23.49
N ALA A 156 -2.07 8.76 -23.24
CA ALA A 156 -2.48 7.77 -22.28
C ALA A 156 -1.63 6.48 -22.38
N ARG A 157 -0.89 6.17 -21.30
CA ARG A 157 -0.17 4.90 -21.10
C ARG A 157 -1.09 3.69 -20.87
N HIS A 158 -2.37 3.78 -21.26
CA HIS A 158 -3.33 2.68 -21.15
C HIS A 158 -3.37 1.78 -22.39
N ALA A 159 -2.77 2.20 -23.52
CA ALA A 159 -2.78 1.41 -24.75
C ALA A 159 -1.83 0.19 -24.71
N SER A 160 -0.80 0.18 -23.86
CA SER A 160 0.22 -0.87 -23.87
C SER A 160 -0.12 -2.10 -23.02
N LEU A 161 -1.08 -2.02 -22.09
CA LEU A 161 -1.45 -3.17 -21.26
C LEU A 161 -2.43 -4.12 -21.97
N VAL A 162 -3.27 -3.59 -22.86
CA VAL A 162 -4.25 -4.39 -23.64
C VAL A 162 -3.55 -5.24 -24.70
N LEU A 163 -2.43 -4.77 -25.25
CA LEU A 163 -1.64 -5.50 -26.26
C LEU A 163 -0.83 -6.68 -25.71
N LEU A 164 -0.60 -6.75 -24.38
CA LEU A 164 0.14 -7.85 -23.75
C LEU A 164 -0.76 -8.99 -23.26
N ILE A 165 -2.04 -8.74 -23.00
CA ILE A 165 -2.98 -9.76 -22.51
C ILE A 165 -3.45 -10.67 -23.67
N PHE A 166 -3.58 -10.13 -24.88
CA PHE A 166 -4.05 -10.87 -26.06
C PHE A 166 -3.14 -12.03 -26.51
N PRO A 167 -1.80 -11.93 -26.55
CA PRO A 167 -0.96 -13.07 -26.95
C PRO A 167 -0.92 -14.19 -25.89
N LEU A 168 -1.05 -13.86 -24.60
CA LEU A 168 -1.02 -14.86 -23.51
C LEU A 168 -2.24 -15.77 -23.52
N THR A 169 -3.44 -15.26 -23.84
CA THR A 169 -4.65 -16.08 -23.94
C THR A 169 -4.61 -17.02 -25.14
N VAL A 170 -4.07 -16.57 -26.28
CA VAL A 170 -3.87 -17.41 -27.47
C VAL A 170 -2.85 -18.52 -27.20
N LEU A 171 -1.75 -18.22 -26.49
CA LEU A 171 -0.76 -19.23 -26.10
C LEU A 171 -1.34 -20.28 -25.15
N ALA A 172 -2.13 -19.86 -24.16
CA ALA A 172 -2.80 -20.77 -23.22
C ALA A 172 -3.82 -21.68 -23.92
N ALA A 173 -4.59 -21.14 -24.87
CA ALA A 173 -5.55 -21.91 -25.66
C ALA A 173 -4.86 -22.94 -26.58
N LEU A 174 -3.75 -22.55 -27.23
CA LEU A 174 -2.95 -23.47 -28.04
C LEU A 174 -2.29 -24.57 -27.21
N TRP A 175 -1.75 -24.23 -26.03
CA TRP A 175 -1.16 -25.21 -25.13
C TRP A 175 -2.20 -26.22 -24.61
N PHE A 176 -3.40 -25.75 -24.27
CA PHE A 176 -4.48 -26.62 -23.83
C PHE A 176 -5.00 -27.51 -24.97
N GLY A 177 -5.10 -26.98 -26.20
CA GLY A 177 -5.52 -27.74 -27.39
C GLY A 177 -4.57 -28.90 -27.74
N VAL A 178 -3.25 -28.71 -27.60
CA VAL A 178 -2.25 -29.76 -27.88
C VAL A 178 -2.31 -30.89 -26.85
N ASN A 179 -2.65 -30.59 -25.59
CA ASN A 179 -2.70 -31.60 -24.53
C ASN A 179 -3.97 -32.47 -24.59
N VAL A 180 -5.07 -31.95 -25.14
CA VAL A 180 -6.33 -32.69 -25.31
C VAL A 180 -6.24 -33.73 -26.45
N ALA A 181 -5.38 -33.51 -27.44
CA ALA A 181 -5.17 -34.47 -28.54
C ALA A 181 -4.51 -35.80 -28.09
N GLY A 182 -3.92 -35.85 -26.89
CA GLY A 182 -3.29 -37.06 -26.33
C GLY A 182 -4.18 -37.87 -25.37
N ALA A 183 -5.36 -37.38 -24.99
CA ALA A 183 -6.19 -37.98 -23.95
C ALA A 183 -7.44 -38.67 -24.53
N THR A 184 -7.26 -39.82 -25.17
CA THR A 184 -8.36 -40.67 -25.68
C THR A 184 -8.99 -41.48 -24.55
N SER A 185 -9.72 -40.82 -23.64
CA SER A 185 -10.66 -41.53 -22.76
C SER A 185 -12.05 -40.91 -22.89
N SER A 186 -13.01 -41.75 -23.27
CA SER A 186 -14.39 -41.42 -23.65
C SER A 186 -15.24 -40.78 -22.55
N LEU A 187 -14.70 -40.65 -21.33
CA LEU A 187 -15.35 -40.01 -20.19
C LEU A 187 -15.15 -38.48 -20.14
N TRP A 188 -14.21 -37.92 -20.91
CA TRP A 188 -13.89 -36.49 -20.87
C TRP A 188 -14.54 -35.65 -21.98
N THR A 189 -15.12 -36.25 -23.01
CA THR A 189 -15.73 -35.52 -24.13
C THR A 189 -16.95 -34.71 -23.71
N GLY A 190 -17.77 -35.23 -22.79
CA GLY A 190 -18.94 -34.50 -22.27
C GLY A 190 -18.57 -33.29 -21.41
N VAL A 191 -17.56 -33.42 -20.56
CA VAL A 191 -17.07 -32.32 -19.71
C VAL A 191 -16.33 -31.27 -20.55
N ALA A 192 -15.51 -31.70 -21.52
CA ALA A 192 -14.80 -30.81 -22.42
C ALA A 192 -15.75 -30.00 -23.32
N ALA A 193 -16.84 -30.59 -23.80
CA ALA A 193 -17.88 -29.88 -24.55
C ALA A 193 -18.63 -28.85 -23.69
N GLY A 194 -18.94 -29.19 -22.43
CA GLY A 194 -19.54 -28.25 -21.48
C GLY A 194 -18.62 -27.07 -21.16
N MET A 195 -17.32 -27.31 -21.00
CA MET A 195 -16.35 -26.26 -20.70
C MET A 195 -16.02 -25.37 -21.90
N THR A 196 -16.01 -25.89 -23.13
CA THR A 196 -15.84 -25.06 -24.34
C THR A 196 -17.06 -24.15 -24.57
N ALA A 197 -18.28 -24.62 -24.30
CA ALA A 197 -19.47 -23.78 -24.36
C ALA A 197 -19.44 -22.62 -23.34
N LEU A 198 -19.02 -22.90 -22.10
CA LEU A 198 -18.88 -21.88 -21.05
C LEU A 198 -17.77 -20.88 -21.36
N ALA A 199 -16.63 -21.34 -21.87
CA ALA A 199 -15.53 -20.46 -22.28
C ALA A 199 -15.92 -19.56 -23.47
N GLY A 200 -16.64 -20.10 -24.46
CA GLY A 200 -17.19 -19.32 -25.57
C GLY A 200 -18.19 -18.26 -25.11
N PHE A 201 -19.06 -18.61 -24.16
CA PHE A 201 -20.00 -17.67 -23.54
C PHE A 201 -19.28 -16.54 -22.80
N PHE A 202 -18.21 -16.85 -22.07
CA PHE A 202 -17.43 -15.86 -21.31
C PHE A 202 -16.67 -14.90 -22.24
N VAL A 203 -16.10 -15.39 -23.34
CA VAL A 203 -15.46 -14.55 -24.36
C VAL A 203 -16.47 -13.63 -25.04
N LEU A 204 -17.66 -14.13 -25.39
CA LEU A 204 -18.72 -13.31 -25.98
C LEU A 204 -19.18 -12.22 -24.99
N TYR A 205 -19.34 -12.56 -23.71
CA TYR A 205 -19.80 -11.64 -22.68
C TYR A 205 -18.75 -10.58 -22.30
N ALA A 206 -17.46 -10.93 -22.31
CA ALA A 206 -16.37 -10.02 -21.97
C ALA A 206 -15.98 -9.09 -23.13
N VAL A 207 -16.10 -9.55 -24.38
CA VAL A 207 -15.66 -8.79 -25.57
C VAL A 207 -16.79 -7.92 -26.15
N ALA A 208 -18.06 -8.33 -26.05
CA ALA A 208 -19.20 -7.56 -26.56
C ALA A 208 -19.30 -6.11 -26.02
N PRO A 209 -19.14 -5.83 -24.72
CA PRO A 209 -19.19 -4.44 -24.23
C PRO A 209 -17.98 -3.61 -24.70
N GLY A 210 -16.83 -4.24 -24.96
CA GLY A 210 -15.65 -3.56 -25.49
C GLY A 210 -15.80 -3.11 -26.94
N ILE A 211 -16.48 -3.91 -27.78
CA ILE A 211 -16.74 -3.57 -29.19
C ILE A 211 -17.78 -2.43 -29.29
N ALA A 212 -18.79 -2.40 -28.41
CA ALA A 212 -19.81 -1.34 -28.39
C ALA A 212 -19.25 0.05 -28.02
N LEU A 213 -18.13 0.11 -27.30
CA LEU A 213 -17.45 1.37 -26.96
C LEU A 213 -16.53 1.90 -28.08
N LEU A 214 -16.10 1.03 -29.00
CA LEU A 214 -15.27 1.39 -30.16
C LEU A 214 -16.09 1.88 -31.37
N SER A 215 -17.40 1.61 -31.42
CA SER A 215 -18.27 1.99 -32.55
C SER A 215 -18.97 3.35 -32.41
N GLY A 216 -18.64 4.15 -31.40
CA GLY A 216 -18.83 5.61 -31.43
C GLY A 216 -20.23 6.12 -31.77
N GLY A 217 -21.30 5.51 -31.22
CA GLY A 217 -22.66 5.99 -31.46
C GLY A 217 -23.66 5.53 -30.41
N LEU A 218 -24.14 6.46 -29.58
CA LEU A 218 -25.17 6.23 -28.54
C LEU A 218 -26.50 5.67 -29.08
N ALA A 219 -26.71 5.63 -30.39
CA ALA A 219 -27.90 5.05 -31.03
C ALA A 219 -27.83 3.52 -31.21
N GLY A 220 -26.62 2.91 -31.22
CA GLY A 220 -26.47 1.47 -31.50
C GLY A 220 -26.81 0.55 -30.32
N GLY A 221 -26.68 1.04 -29.08
CA GLY A 221 -26.90 0.25 -27.87
C GLY A 221 -28.35 -0.20 -27.69
N TRP A 222 -29.32 0.61 -28.11
CA TRP A 222 -30.74 0.30 -27.97
C TRP A 222 -31.21 -0.81 -28.91
N VAL A 223 -30.64 -0.89 -30.13
CA VAL A 223 -30.98 -1.96 -31.08
C VAL A 223 -30.35 -3.28 -30.65
N ALA A 224 -29.10 -3.26 -30.18
CA ALA A 224 -28.42 -4.44 -29.65
C ALA A 224 -29.14 -5.02 -28.41
N TRP A 225 -29.62 -4.15 -27.51
CA TRP A 225 -30.36 -4.58 -26.32
C TRP A 225 -31.73 -5.19 -26.67
N ARG A 226 -32.48 -4.61 -27.63
CA ARG A 226 -33.74 -5.20 -28.11
C ARG A 226 -33.54 -6.52 -28.86
N ALA A 227 -32.49 -6.63 -29.67
CA ALA A 227 -32.16 -7.87 -30.37
C ALA A 227 -31.82 -8.99 -29.36
N TRP A 228 -31.05 -8.67 -28.32
CA TRP A 228 -30.73 -9.61 -27.26
C TRP A 228 -31.96 -10.03 -26.44
N ALA A 229 -32.82 -9.09 -26.06
CA ALA A 229 -34.05 -9.38 -25.33
C ALA A 229 -35.01 -10.29 -26.13
N LEU A 230 -35.12 -10.09 -27.45
CA LEU A 230 -35.93 -10.95 -28.31
C LEU A 230 -35.32 -12.35 -28.48
N LEU A 231 -33.98 -12.44 -28.58
CA LEU A 231 -33.30 -13.74 -28.69
C LEU A 231 -33.44 -14.57 -27.42
N SER A 232 -33.31 -13.94 -26.24
CA SER A 232 -33.52 -14.62 -24.96
C SER A 232 -34.95 -15.12 -24.78
N ALA A 233 -35.95 -14.34 -25.22
CA ALA A 233 -37.35 -14.75 -25.15
C ALA A 233 -37.69 -15.94 -26.08
N LEU A 234 -36.91 -16.17 -27.15
CA LEU A 234 -37.07 -17.33 -28.04
C LEU A 234 -36.37 -18.60 -27.52
N LEU A 235 -35.47 -18.45 -26.55
CA LEU A 235 -34.68 -19.54 -25.97
C LEU A 235 -35.22 -20.00 -24.60
N THR A 236 -36.33 -19.41 -24.12
CA THR A 236 -37.03 -19.81 -22.90
C THR A 236 -38.38 -20.43 -23.27
#